data_AF-A0A3D1BSJ5-F1
#
_entry.id   AF-A0A3D1BSJ5-F1
#
_cell.length_a   1.000
_cell.length_b   1.000
_cell.length_c   1.000
_cell.angle_alpha   90.00
_cell.angle_beta   90.00
_cell.angle_gamma   90.00
#
_symmetry.space_group_name_H-M   'P 1'
#
loop_
_entity.id
_entity.type
_entity.pdbx_description
1 polymer ?
#
loop_
_entity_poly.entity_id
_entity_poly.type
_entity_poly.pdbx_seq_one_letter_code
_entity_poly.pdbx_strand_id
1 'polypeptide(L)'
;MKNKINKTMFNRLSITIISLLILYVCCSAQSEIKTGLPSNDYLNNIKDEMDKKWPENRTINLVFHGHSVPAGYYETPIVNTLESYPFLVLKKLKNIYPNAVINVITTAIGGENSVQGAKRFTEEVLTHNPDLIFIDYALNDIFIGMDKSYTA
;
A
#
# COMPACT_ATOMS: atom_id res chain seq x y z
N MET A 1 -31.06 19.60 -67.41
CA MET A 1 -31.50 19.73 -66.00
C MET A 1 -30.54 18.94 -65.12
N LYS A 2 -30.05 19.58 -64.06
CA LYS A 2 -28.77 19.36 -63.38
C LYS A 2 -28.74 18.11 -62.47
N ASN A 3 -27.66 17.34 -62.58
CA ASN A 3 -26.82 16.79 -61.50
C ASN A 3 -27.50 16.28 -60.20
N LYS A 4 -28.57 15.48 -60.32
CA LYS A 4 -29.29 14.95 -59.14
C LYS A 4 -28.62 13.71 -58.49
N ILE A 5 -27.82 12.96 -59.26
CA ILE A 5 -27.14 11.73 -58.81
C ILE A 5 -25.92 12.03 -57.93
N ASN A 6 -25.26 13.18 -58.12
CA ASN A 6 -24.07 13.54 -57.35
C ASN A 6 -24.39 13.95 -55.91
N LYS A 7 -25.57 14.52 -55.64
CA LYS A 7 -25.90 15.03 -54.30
C LYS A 7 -26.18 13.91 -53.29
N THR A 8 -26.89 12.86 -53.71
CA THR A 8 -27.17 11.69 -52.85
C THR A 8 -25.91 10.87 -52.58
N MET A 9 -25.04 10.69 -53.58
CA MET A 9 -23.77 9.97 -53.40
C MET A 9 -22.78 10.77 -52.54
N PHE A 10 -22.70 12.10 -52.73
CA PHE A 10 -21.90 12.99 -51.90
C PHE A 10 -22.42 13.02 -50.46
N ASN A 11 -23.74 13.08 -50.25
CA ASN A 11 -24.34 13.00 -48.91
C ASN A 11 -24.03 11.66 -48.22
N ARG A 12 -24.09 10.53 -48.94
CA ARG A 12 -23.71 9.22 -48.37
C ARG A 12 -22.24 9.17 -48.00
N LEU A 13 -21.36 9.66 -48.87
CA LEU A 13 -19.92 9.72 -48.60
C LEU A 13 -19.58 10.63 -47.42
N SER A 14 -20.23 11.81 -47.32
CA SER A 14 -20.09 12.71 -46.19
C SER A 14 -20.58 12.10 -44.88
N ILE A 15 -21.71 11.38 -44.90
CA ILE A 15 -22.23 10.68 -43.71
C ILE A 15 -21.25 9.58 -43.28
N THR A 16 -20.71 8.78 -44.21
CA THR A 16 -19.73 7.74 -43.88
C THR A 16 -18.45 8.31 -43.28
N ILE A 17 -17.93 9.42 -43.83
CA ILE A 17 -16.74 10.11 -43.30
C ILE A 17 -17.02 10.67 -41.90
N ILE A 18 -18.18 11.31 -41.69
CA ILE A 18 -18.57 11.84 -40.36
C ILE A 18 -18.72 10.69 -39.36
N SER A 19 -19.35 9.57 -39.74
CA SER A 19 -19.48 8.40 -38.87
C SER A 19 -18.11 7.79 -38.50
N LEU A 20 -17.17 7.71 -39.44
CA LEU A 20 -15.81 7.25 -39.17
C LEU A 20 -15.02 8.23 -38.28
N LEU A 21 -15.22 9.54 -38.49
CA LEU A 21 -14.60 10.58 -37.66
C LEU A 21 -15.14 10.56 -36.23
N ILE A 22 -16.45 10.37 -36.05
CA ILE A 22 -17.08 10.20 -34.73
C ILE A 22 -16.57 8.94 -34.05
N LEU A 23 -16.43 7.83 -34.79
CA LEU A 23 -15.89 6.59 -34.24
C LEU A 23 -14.43 6.74 -33.80
N TYR A 24 -13.62 7.45 -34.58
CA TYR A 24 -12.22 7.77 -34.24
C TYR A 24 -12.14 8.65 -32.98
N VAL A 25 -12.95 9.71 -32.90
CA VAL A 25 -13.00 10.59 -31.72
C VAL A 25 -13.45 9.82 -30.48
N CYS A 26 -14.50 8.98 -30.57
CA CYS A 26 -14.95 8.12 -29.48
C CYS A 26 -13.88 7.13 -29.02
N CYS A 27 -13.10 6.56 -29.94
CA CYS A 27 -12.03 5.62 -29.59
C CYS A 27 -10.81 6.31 -28.97
N SER A 28 -10.53 7.55 -29.37
CA SER A 28 -9.47 8.38 -28.78
C SER A 28 -9.84 9.00 -27.42
N ALA A 29 -11.12 8.99 -27.05
CA ALA A 29 -11.64 9.54 -25.79
C ALA A 29 -11.55 8.56 -24.61
N GLN A 30 -10.87 7.42 -24.76
CA GLN A 30 -10.54 6.55 -23.63
C GLN A 30 -9.45 7.20 -22.77
N SER A 31 -9.85 8.08 -21.84
CA SER A 31 -8.97 8.52 -20.76
C SER A 31 -8.81 7.38 -19.74
N GLU A 32 -7.58 7.00 -19.42
CA GLU A 32 -7.30 6.22 -18.22
C GLU A 32 -7.79 7.01 -17.00
N ILE A 33 -8.77 6.45 -16.27
CA ILE A 33 -9.11 6.96 -14.94
C ILE A 33 -7.89 6.63 -14.07
N LYS A 34 -6.98 7.59 -13.91
CA LYS A 34 -6.00 7.58 -12.81
C LYS A 34 -6.80 7.72 -11.52
N THR A 35 -7.25 6.60 -10.97
CA THR A 35 -7.65 6.55 -9.57
C THR A 35 -6.42 6.96 -8.79
N GLY A 36 -6.52 7.95 -7.90
CA GLY A 36 -5.41 8.35 -7.01
C GLY A 36 -5.07 7.27 -5.96
N LEU A 37 -5.44 6.02 -6.23
CA LEU A 37 -5.08 4.87 -5.42
C LEU A 37 -3.60 4.58 -5.66
N PRO A 38 -2.78 4.40 -4.60
CA PRO A 38 -1.42 3.93 -4.74
C PRO A 38 -1.38 2.70 -5.65
N SER A 39 -0.42 2.66 -6.56
CA SER A 39 -0.23 1.47 -7.38
C SER A 39 -0.04 0.26 -6.46
N ASN A 40 -0.65 -0.87 -6.82
CA ASN A 40 -0.63 -2.09 -6.03
C ASN A 40 0.77 -2.76 -6.00
N ASP A 41 1.77 -2.08 -6.54
CA ASP A 41 3.16 -2.50 -6.71
C ASP A 41 4.10 -2.00 -5.61
N TYR A 42 3.64 -1.16 -4.67
CA TYR A 42 4.52 -0.54 -3.67
C TYR A 42 5.27 -1.55 -2.78
N LEU A 43 4.78 -2.80 -2.70
CA LEU A 43 5.44 -3.90 -1.98
C LEU A 43 6.26 -4.83 -2.89
N ASN A 44 6.24 -4.64 -4.21
CA ASN A 44 6.91 -5.57 -5.15
C ASN A 44 8.40 -5.64 -4.88
N ASN A 45 9.06 -4.50 -4.69
CA ASN A 45 10.50 -4.47 -4.38
C ASN A 45 10.84 -5.33 -3.14
N ILE A 46 10.02 -5.28 -2.09
CA ILE A 46 10.26 -6.08 -0.87
C ILE A 46 10.00 -7.56 -1.11
N LYS A 47 8.95 -7.90 -1.89
CA LYS A 47 8.68 -9.29 -2.27
C LYS A 47 9.84 -9.87 -3.09
N ASP A 48 10.34 -9.10 -4.06
CA ASP A 48 11.48 -9.49 -4.89
C ASP A 48 12.74 -9.72 -4.03
N GLU A 49 12.99 -8.87 -3.02
CA GLU A 49 14.07 -9.10 -2.05
C GLU A 49 13.84 -10.36 -1.19
N MET A 50 12.59 -10.68 -0.80
CA MET A 50 12.26 -11.87 -0.02
C MET A 50 12.43 -13.18 -0.83
N ASP A 51 12.31 -13.12 -2.16
CA ASP A 51 12.49 -14.30 -3.03
C ASP A 51 13.95 -14.68 -3.25
N LYS A 52 14.89 -13.76 -2.99
CA LYS A 52 16.33 -14.03 -3.13
C LYS A 52 16.78 -15.14 -2.17
N LYS A 53 17.74 -15.92 -2.64
CA LYS A 53 18.39 -17.00 -1.88
C LYS A 53 19.81 -16.62 -1.56
N TRP A 54 20.41 -17.26 -0.56
CA TRP A 54 21.84 -17.13 -0.31
C TRP A 54 22.64 -17.52 -1.58
N PRO A 55 23.71 -16.79 -1.94
CA PRO A 55 24.32 -15.67 -1.22
C PRO A 55 23.77 -14.27 -1.57
N GLU A 56 22.72 -14.18 -2.38
CA GLU A 56 22.19 -12.91 -2.91
C GLU A 56 21.15 -12.25 -2.01
N ASN A 57 20.67 -12.95 -0.98
CA ASN A 57 19.72 -12.40 -0.02
C ASN A 57 20.38 -11.48 1.00
N ARG A 58 19.60 -10.56 1.54
CA ARG A 58 19.96 -9.72 2.70
C ARG A 58 18.89 -9.84 3.78
N THR A 59 19.18 -9.28 4.94
CA THR A 59 18.18 -9.10 6.00
C THR A 59 17.14 -8.07 5.56
N ILE A 60 15.87 -8.39 5.82
CA ILE A 60 14.72 -7.51 5.63
C ILE A 60 14.14 -7.16 7.00
N ASN A 61 14.15 -5.87 7.35
CA ASN A 61 13.70 -5.36 8.63
C ASN A 61 12.22 -4.95 8.56
N LEU A 62 11.36 -5.69 9.26
CA LEU A 62 9.96 -5.35 9.47
C LEU A 62 9.81 -4.70 10.85
N VAL A 63 9.43 -3.43 10.90
CA VAL A 63 9.29 -2.68 12.16
C VAL A 63 7.81 -2.44 12.46
N PHE A 64 7.39 -2.87 13.64
CA PHE A 64 6.02 -2.76 14.14
C PHE A 64 6.00 -1.70 15.25
N HIS A 65 5.52 -0.51 14.90
CA HIS A 65 5.43 0.65 15.77
C HIS A 65 3.97 0.90 16.14
N GLY A 66 3.67 1.03 17.43
CA GLY A 66 2.28 1.05 17.87
C GLY A 66 2.12 0.87 19.36
N HIS A 67 0.99 0.31 19.74
CA HIS A 67 0.58 0.20 21.13
C HIS A 67 0.66 -1.22 21.73
N SER A 68 -0.21 -1.50 22.70
CA SER A 68 -0.37 -2.78 23.38
C SER A 68 -0.49 -4.01 22.45
N VAL A 69 -1.13 -3.89 21.29
CA VAL A 69 -1.40 -5.03 20.38
C VAL A 69 -0.13 -5.56 19.72
N PRO A 70 0.69 -4.76 19.00
CA PRO A 70 1.97 -5.24 18.47
C PRO A 70 2.96 -5.63 19.57
N ALA A 71 2.82 -5.07 20.79
CA ALA A 71 3.62 -5.49 21.94
C ALA A 71 3.23 -6.89 22.48
N GLY A 72 2.01 -7.38 22.20
CA GLY A 72 1.53 -8.69 22.65
C GLY A 72 0.68 -8.67 23.92
N TYR A 73 0.17 -7.52 24.33
CA TYR A 73 -0.81 -7.43 25.42
C TYR A 73 -2.19 -7.85 24.94
N TYR A 74 -2.54 -9.09 25.19
CA TYR A 74 -3.90 -9.62 25.04
C TYR A 74 -4.65 -9.64 26.38
N GLU A 75 -3.94 -9.97 27.47
CA GLU A 75 -4.46 -9.98 28.84
C GLU A 75 -3.42 -9.32 29.76
N THR A 76 -3.62 -8.04 30.10
CA THR A 76 -2.69 -7.33 30.98
C THR A 76 -2.64 -7.97 32.37
N PRO A 77 -1.45 -8.12 32.99
CA PRO A 77 -0.15 -7.59 32.57
C PRO A 77 0.67 -8.56 31.70
N ILE A 78 0.14 -9.71 31.31
CA ILE A 78 0.86 -10.76 30.57
C ILE A 78 1.09 -10.30 29.11
N VAL A 79 2.31 -10.51 28.64
CA VAL A 79 2.74 -10.21 27.26
C VAL A 79 2.99 -11.52 26.52
N ASN A 80 2.13 -11.83 25.56
CA ASN A 80 2.24 -13.03 24.71
C ASN A 80 3.01 -12.69 23.43
N THR A 81 4.29 -12.33 23.56
CA THR A 81 5.12 -11.82 22.45
C THR A 81 5.06 -12.69 21.20
N LEU A 82 5.27 -14.01 21.33
CA LEU A 82 5.32 -14.92 20.17
C LEU A 82 3.95 -15.17 19.51
N GLU A 83 2.86 -14.87 20.21
CA GLU A 83 1.49 -14.98 19.70
C GLU A 83 0.98 -13.65 19.14
N SER A 84 1.71 -12.56 19.34
CA SER A 84 1.37 -11.26 18.79
C SER A 84 1.50 -11.22 17.27
N TYR A 85 0.75 -10.31 16.63
CA TYR A 85 0.67 -10.30 15.17
C TYR A 85 2.02 -10.07 14.45
N PRO A 86 3.02 -9.33 14.98
CA PRO A 86 4.35 -9.27 14.35
C PRO A 86 4.97 -10.65 14.12
N PHE A 87 4.86 -11.56 15.09
CA PHE A 87 5.41 -12.90 15.00
C PHE A 87 4.52 -13.86 14.20
N LEU A 88 3.21 -13.65 14.21
CA LEU A 88 2.30 -14.36 13.30
C LEU A 88 2.55 -13.97 11.83
N VAL A 89 2.87 -12.70 11.55
CA VAL A 89 3.29 -12.21 10.23
C VAL A 89 4.60 -12.89 9.84
N LEU A 90 5.62 -12.90 10.72
CA LEU A 90 6.86 -13.62 10.47
C LEU A 90 6.61 -15.09 10.11
N LYS A 91 5.81 -15.80 10.91
CA LYS A 91 5.47 -17.21 10.67
C LYS A 91 4.86 -17.42 9.28
N LYS A 92 3.91 -16.57 8.89
CA LYS A 92 3.29 -16.65 7.55
C LYS A 92 4.28 -16.32 6.45
N LEU A 93 5.09 -15.28 6.60
CA LEU A 93 6.11 -14.91 5.61
C LEU A 93 7.17 -15.99 5.47
N LYS A 94 7.60 -16.66 6.54
CA LYS A 94 8.55 -17.77 6.47
C LYS A 94 8.00 -19.00 5.75
N ASN A 95 6.69 -19.21 5.76
CA ASN A 95 6.05 -20.27 4.95
C ASN A 95 6.06 -19.93 3.45
N ILE A 96 5.98 -18.64 3.10
CA ILE A 96 5.97 -18.18 1.71
C ILE A 96 7.41 -18.05 1.17
N TYR A 97 8.28 -17.43 1.97
CA TYR A 97 9.67 -17.10 1.64
C TYR A 97 10.63 -17.81 2.63
N PRO A 98 10.83 -19.13 2.49
CA PRO A 98 11.64 -19.90 3.43
C PRO A 98 13.11 -19.49 3.46
N ASN A 99 13.63 -18.87 2.39
CA ASN A 99 15.02 -18.43 2.28
C ASN A 99 15.25 -16.96 2.68
N ALA A 100 14.19 -16.17 2.86
CA ALA A 100 14.31 -14.78 3.29
C ALA A 100 14.87 -14.68 4.71
N VAL A 101 15.86 -13.82 4.94
CA VAL A 101 16.29 -13.46 6.29
C VAL A 101 15.42 -12.29 6.74
N ILE A 102 14.45 -12.56 7.61
CA ILE A 102 13.48 -11.56 8.07
C ILE A 102 13.74 -11.27 9.54
N ASN A 103 13.91 -9.99 9.85
CA ASN A 103 14.00 -9.50 11.21
C ASN A 103 12.69 -8.79 11.57
N VAL A 104 12.11 -9.17 12.70
CA VAL A 104 10.92 -8.51 13.25
C VAL A 104 11.32 -7.70 14.46
N ILE A 105 11.06 -6.40 14.38
CA ILE A 105 11.41 -5.43 15.42
C ILE A 105 10.11 -4.79 15.91
N THR A 106 9.81 -4.94 17.19
CA THR A 106 8.68 -4.27 17.83
C THR A 106 9.19 -3.07 18.61
N THR A 107 8.73 -1.88 18.26
CA THR A 107 9.00 -0.64 19.00
C THR A 107 7.76 -0.17 19.76
N ALA A 108 6.79 -1.05 19.93
CA ALA A 108 5.48 -0.72 20.48
C ALA A 108 5.47 -0.53 22.00
N ILE A 109 4.66 0.41 22.48
CA ILE A 109 4.52 0.74 23.91
C ILE A 109 3.05 0.63 24.32
N GLY A 110 2.75 -0.17 25.32
CA GLY A 110 1.39 -0.35 25.83
C GLY A 110 0.72 0.97 26.23
N GLY A 111 -0.50 1.22 25.75
CA GLY A 111 -1.27 2.43 26.05
C GLY A 111 -0.88 3.68 25.26
N GLU A 112 0.11 3.60 24.38
CA GLU A 112 0.57 4.74 23.59
C GLU A 112 -0.37 5.09 22.42
N ASN A 113 -0.51 6.38 22.09
CA ASN A 113 -1.18 6.89 20.89
C ASN A 113 -0.19 7.48 19.85
N SER A 114 -0.66 7.81 18.65
CA SER A 114 0.17 8.30 17.55
C SER A 114 0.97 9.56 17.89
N VAL A 115 0.40 10.51 18.62
CA VAL A 115 1.10 11.75 19.04
C VAL A 115 2.31 11.45 19.92
N GLN A 116 2.26 10.39 20.72
CA GLN A 116 3.40 9.94 21.52
C GLN A 116 4.40 9.16 20.66
N GLY A 117 3.93 8.23 19.82
CA GLY A 117 4.77 7.46 18.90
C GLY A 117 5.58 8.35 17.94
N ALA A 118 4.95 9.37 17.37
CA ALA A 118 5.58 10.32 16.45
C ALA A 118 6.80 11.02 17.06
N LYS A 119 6.81 11.28 18.38
CA LYS A 119 7.92 11.97 19.08
C LYS A 119 9.21 11.17 19.13
N ARG A 120 9.13 9.84 18.99
CA ARG A 120 10.25 8.91 19.08
C ARG A 120 10.48 8.14 17.79
N PHE A 121 9.77 8.50 16.72
CA PHE A 121 9.78 7.75 15.46
C PHE A 121 11.18 7.74 14.83
N THR A 122 11.86 8.88 14.80
CA THR A 122 13.20 8.97 14.21
C THR A 122 14.20 8.13 14.99
N GLU A 123 14.20 8.28 16.32
CA GLU A 123 15.19 7.70 17.21
C GLU A 123 14.98 6.21 17.44
N GLU A 124 13.73 5.75 17.43
CA GLU A 124 13.38 4.36 17.78
C GLU A 124 12.86 3.52 16.60
N VAL A 125 12.39 4.12 15.51
CA VAL A 125 11.94 3.38 14.31
C VAL A 125 12.99 3.47 13.21
N LEU A 126 13.37 4.69 12.81
CA LEU A 126 14.25 4.88 11.64
C LEU A 126 15.69 4.41 11.90
N THR A 127 16.14 4.38 13.16
CA THR A 127 17.43 3.82 13.56
C THR A 127 17.63 2.36 13.14
N HIS A 128 16.52 1.62 12.95
CA HIS A 128 16.56 0.22 12.56
C HIS A 128 16.70 -0.01 11.04
N ASN A 129 16.76 1.05 10.23
CA ASN A 129 16.75 0.97 8.76
C ASN A 129 15.62 0.04 8.26
N PRO A 130 14.35 0.40 8.51
CA PRO A 130 13.21 -0.44 8.16
C PRO A 130 13.06 -0.59 6.65
N ASP A 131 12.74 -1.80 6.21
CA ASP A 131 12.25 -2.06 4.85
C ASP A 131 10.73 -1.87 4.77
N LEU A 132 10.02 -2.23 5.84
CA LEU A 132 8.58 -2.03 5.97
C LEU A 132 8.24 -1.62 7.39
N ILE A 133 7.41 -0.58 7.52
CA ILE A 133 6.93 -0.07 8.80
C ILE A 133 5.42 -0.35 8.88
N PHE A 134 5.00 -0.94 9.99
CA PHE A 134 3.61 -1.07 10.39
C PHE A 134 3.34 -0.05 11.48
N ILE A 135 2.32 0.81 11.28
CA ILE A 135 1.88 1.82 12.24
C ILE A 135 0.51 1.40 12.77
N ASP A 136 0.43 1.12 14.07
CA ASP A 136 -0.76 0.61 14.73
C ASP A 136 -1.09 1.44 15.98
N TYR A 137 -1.79 2.56 15.75
CA TYR A 137 -2.27 3.47 16.80
C TYR A 137 -3.79 3.68 16.78
N ALA A 138 -4.48 3.17 15.76
CA ALA A 138 -5.88 3.50 15.49
C ALA A 138 -6.80 3.28 16.71
N LEU A 139 -6.56 2.22 17.50
CA LEU A 139 -7.34 1.94 18.70
C LEU A 139 -7.15 2.99 19.79
N ASN A 140 -5.93 3.41 20.07
CA ASN A 140 -5.66 4.37 21.15
C ASN A 140 -5.91 5.81 20.71
N ASP A 141 -5.85 6.08 19.41
CA ASP A 141 -6.11 7.40 18.84
C ASP A 141 -7.57 7.85 18.99
N ILE A 142 -8.50 6.90 19.18
CA ILE A 142 -9.91 7.22 19.48
C ILE A 142 -10.05 8.12 20.71
N PHE A 143 -9.10 8.06 21.66
CA PHE A 143 -9.14 8.81 22.91
C PHE A 143 -8.55 10.22 22.81
N ILE A 144 -7.78 10.53 21.76
CA ILE A 144 -7.16 11.86 21.58
C ILE A 144 -7.92 12.74 20.58
N GLY A 145 -8.80 12.16 19.78
CA GLY A 145 -9.63 12.84 18.78
C GLY A 145 -8.95 13.03 17.43
N MET A 146 -9.76 13.18 16.38
CA MET A 146 -9.35 13.17 14.97
C MET A 146 -8.31 14.23 14.63
N ASP A 147 -8.45 15.46 15.14
CA ASP A 147 -7.53 16.55 14.79
C ASP A 147 -6.08 16.24 15.22
N LYS A 148 -5.93 15.63 16.40
CA LYS A 148 -4.62 15.26 16.94
C LYS A 148 -4.04 14.05 16.21
N SER A 149 -4.85 13.00 15.99
CA SER A 149 -4.39 11.80 15.29
C SER A 149 -4.10 12.05 13.81
N TYR A 150 -4.82 12.97 13.16
CA TYR A 150 -4.57 13.34 11.77
C TYR A 150 -3.27 14.15 11.59
N THR A 151 -2.86 14.90 12.61
CA THR A 151 -1.65 15.73 12.57
C THR A 151 -0.39 14.95 12.95
N ALA A 152 -0.54 13.89 13.74
CA ALA A 152 0.55 13.04 14.21
C ALA A 152 1.24 12.28 13.06
#